data_AF-A0A099L613-F1
#
_entry.id   AF-A0A099L613-F1
#
_cell.length_a   1.000
_cell.length_b   1.000
_cell.length_c   1.000
_cell.angle_alpha   90.00
_cell.angle_beta   90.00
_cell.angle_gamma   90.00
#
_symmetry.space_group_name_H-M   'P 1'
#
loop_
_entity.id
_entity.type
_entity.pdbx_description
1 polymer ?
#
loop_
_entity_poly.entity_id
_entity_poly.type
_entity_poly.pdbx_seq_one_letter_code
_entity_poly.pdbx_strand_id
1 'polypeptide(L)'
;MSDKPSKKTALTNAQKQQRFRDKQKVDGKKEVRGYLSAEAIECYRLIDEQTEWNDSTILSNAIRITYAAYKNGQIGLLNNWLKQHKL
;
A
#
# COMPACT_ATOMS: atom_id res chain seq x y z
N MET A 1 26.45 -13.90 37.83
CA MET A 1 24.98 -13.81 37.99
C MET A 1 24.40 -13.62 36.61
N SER A 2 23.87 -14.67 35.99
CA SER A 2 23.41 -14.66 34.59
C SER A 2 21.90 -14.44 34.53
N ASP A 3 21.49 -13.25 34.08
CA ASP A 3 20.08 -12.92 33.81
C ASP A 3 19.54 -13.79 32.67
N LYS A 4 18.65 -14.73 33.01
CA LYS A 4 17.89 -15.49 32.00
C LYS A 4 16.71 -14.63 31.52
N PRO A 5 16.46 -14.54 30.20
CA PRO A 5 15.35 -13.76 29.67
C PRO A 5 14.02 -14.38 30.13
N SER A 6 13.15 -13.55 30.72
CA SER A 6 11.82 -13.98 31.19
C SER A 6 11.03 -14.61 30.04
N LYS A 7 10.45 -15.79 30.30
CA LYS A 7 9.57 -16.49 29.34
C LYS A 7 8.39 -15.58 29.03
N LYS A 8 8.34 -15.02 27.81
CA LYS A 8 7.18 -14.28 27.32
C LYS A 8 5.94 -15.16 27.46
N THR A 9 4.94 -14.69 28.21
CA THR A 9 3.66 -15.37 28.39
C THR A 9 3.09 -15.72 27.01
N ALA A 10 2.68 -16.98 26.84
CA ALA A 10 2.11 -17.43 25.57
C ALA A 10 0.84 -16.61 25.29
N LEU A 11 0.81 -15.93 24.13
CA LEU A 11 -0.36 -15.19 23.70
C LEU A 11 -1.57 -16.12 23.57
N THR A 12 -2.73 -15.67 24.02
CA THR A 12 -3.99 -16.38 23.79
C THR A 12 -4.32 -16.42 22.29
N ASN A 13 -5.19 -17.33 21.86
CA ASN A 13 -5.58 -17.42 20.45
C ASN A 13 -6.21 -16.10 19.95
N ALA A 14 -7.02 -15.44 20.79
CA ALA A 14 -7.58 -14.12 20.49
C ALA A 14 -6.48 -13.06 20.26
N GLN A 15 -5.47 -13.01 21.11
CA GLN A 15 -4.34 -12.08 20.97
C GLN A 15 -3.48 -12.40 19.74
N LYS A 16 -3.32 -13.69 19.39
CA LYS A 16 -2.65 -14.10 18.14
C LYS A 16 -3.44 -13.64 16.91
N GLN A 17 -4.76 -13.79 16.91
CA GLN A 17 -5.63 -13.34 15.82
C GLN A 17 -5.63 -11.81 15.69
N GLN A 18 -5.64 -11.08 16.80
CA GLN A 18 -5.53 -9.62 16.80
C GLN A 18 -4.18 -9.19 16.24
N ARG A 19 -3.08 -9.75 16.75
CA ARG A 19 -1.72 -9.47 16.25
C ARG A 19 -1.55 -9.82 14.78
N PHE A 20 -2.17 -10.90 14.31
CA PHE A 20 -2.16 -11.25 12.88
C PHE A 20 -2.91 -10.22 12.04
N ARG A 21 -4.11 -9.78 12.49
CA ARG A 21 -4.88 -8.71 11.81
C ARG A 21 -4.14 -7.38 11.81
N ASP A 22 -3.50 -7.01 12.91
CA ASP A 22 -2.71 -5.79 13.02
C ASP A 22 -1.46 -5.87 12.13
N LYS A 23 -0.79 -7.02 12.12
CA LYS A 23 0.36 -7.26 11.24
C LYS A 23 -0.04 -7.25 9.77
N GLN A 24 -1.17 -7.86 9.40
CA GLN A 24 -1.71 -7.82 8.04
C GLN A 24 -2.14 -6.40 7.63
N LYS A 25 -2.71 -5.60 8.54
CA LYS A 25 -2.96 -4.17 8.28
C LYS A 25 -1.70 -3.38 7.99
N VAL A 26 -0.57 -3.76 8.59
CA VAL A 26 0.73 -3.08 8.41
C VAL A 26 1.52 -3.64 7.22
N ASP A 27 1.49 -4.95 6.99
CA ASP A 27 2.24 -5.64 5.93
C ASP A 27 1.50 -5.61 4.59
N GLY A 28 0.16 -5.60 4.61
CA GLY A 28 -0.67 -5.36 3.44
C GLY A 28 -0.40 -4.02 2.76
N LYS A 29 0.35 -3.11 3.44
CA LYS A 29 0.82 -1.82 2.91
C LYS A 29 2.09 -1.86 2.05
N LYS A 30 2.68 -3.04 1.81
CA LYS A 30 4.08 -3.14 1.30
C LYS A 30 4.28 -3.95 0.02
N GLU A 31 3.29 -4.70 -0.47
CA GLU A 31 3.54 -5.67 -1.55
C GLU A 31 3.92 -5.01 -2.89
N VAL A 32 3.55 -3.75 -3.11
CA VAL A 32 3.77 -3.05 -4.39
C VAL A 32 5.03 -2.18 -4.39
N ARG A 33 5.50 -1.72 -3.22
CA ARG A 33 6.51 -0.64 -3.11
C ARG A 33 7.87 -0.97 -3.74
N GLY A 34 8.24 -2.25 -3.81
CA GLY A 34 9.52 -2.68 -4.39
C GLY A 34 9.61 -2.50 -5.92
N TYR A 35 8.48 -2.32 -6.59
CA TYR A 35 8.39 -2.17 -8.05
C TYR A 35 8.04 -0.74 -8.48
N LEU A 36 7.84 0.17 -7.53
CA LEU A 36 7.42 1.54 -7.79
C LEU A 36 8.63 2.46 -7.83
N SER A 37 8.63 3.42 -8.77
CA SER A 37 9.57 4.55 -8.73
C SER A 37 9.28 5.44 -7.52
N ALA A 38 10.19 6.38 -7.23
CA ALA A 38 10.01 7.32 -6.13
C ALA A 38 8.74 8.18 -6.32
N GLU A 39 8.46 8.60 -7.55
CA GLU A 39 7.27 9.36 -7.92
C GLU A 39 5.99 8.54 -7.73
N ALA A 40 6.01 7.26 -8.13
CA ALA A 40 4.88 6.37 -7.93
C ALA A 40 4.64 6.04 -6.45
N ILE A 41 5.70 5.98 -5.62
CA ILE A 41 5.58 5.85 -4.16
C ILE A 41 4.90 7.08 -3.57
N GLU A 42 5.25 8.28 -4.05
CA GLU A 42 4.62 9.51 -3.59
C GLU A 42 3.14 9.59 -4.02
N CYS A 43 2.81 9.24 -5.27
CA CYS A 43 1.43 9.12 -5.72
C CYS A 43 0.64 8.15 -4.83
N TYR A 44 1.22 6.99 -4.53
CA TYR A 44 0.60 6.00 -3.68
C TYR A 44 0.36 6.55 -2.24
N ARG A 45 1.33 7.27 -1.66
CA ARG A 45 1.19 7.92 -0.34
C ARG A 45 0.04 8.93 -0.34
N LEU A 46 -0.02 9.78 -1.36
CA LEU A 46 -1.07 10.81 -1.50
C LEU A 46 -2.46 10.18 -1.65
N ILE A 47 -2.59 9.07 -2.37
CA ILE A 47 -3.86 8.35 -2.50
C ILE A 47 -4.29 7.75 -1.15
N ASP A 48 -3.39 7.08 -0.42
CA ASP A 48 -3.69 6.51 0.92
C ASP A 48 -4.20 7.63 1.86
N GLU A 49 -3.50 8.77 1.90
CA GLU A 49 -3.86 9.90 2.76
C GLU A 49 -5.22 10.54 2.44
N GLN A 50 -5.59 10.59 1.17
CA GLN A 50 -6.85 11.24 0.74
C GLN A 50 -8.06 10.31 0.77
N THR A 51 -7.84 8.99 0.69
CA THR A 51 -8.92 8.02 0.48
C THR A 51 -9.08 7.01 1.60
N GLU A 52 -8.06 6.84 2.44
CA GLU A 52 -7.95 5.78 3.46
C GLU A 52 -8.08 4.35 2.86
N TRP A 53 -7.83 4.20 1.57
CA TRP A 53 -7.90 2.89 0.91
C TRP A 53 -6.72 2.00 1.27
N ASN A 54 -6.96 0.70 1.34
CA ASN A 54 -5.89 -0.28 1.43
C ASN A 54 -5.23 -0.54 0.06
N ASP A 55 -4.06 -1.15 0.05
CA ASP A 55 -3.24 -1.41 -1.14
C ASP A 55 -3.97 -2.16 -2.23
N SER A 56 -4.72 -3.19 -1.86
CA SER A 56 -5.47 -4.00 -2.82
C SER A 56 -6.51 -3.14 -3.54
N THR A 57 -7.18 -2.25 -2.81
CA THR A 57 -8.13 -1.28 -3.38
C THR A 57 -7.43 -0.25 -4.25
N ILE A 58 -6.33 0.36 -3.78
CA ILE A 58 -5.57 1.36 -4.55
C ILE A 58 -5.07 0.74 -5.86
N LEU A 59 -4.43 -0.43 -5.81
CA LEU A 59 -3.86 -1.09 -6.97
C LEU A 59 -4.95 -1.52 -7.96
N SER A 60 -6.04 -2.13 -7.46
CA SER A 60 -7.16 -2.54 -8.31
C SER A 60 -7.79 -1.34 -9.01
N ASN A 61 -7.98 -0.22 -8.30
CA ASN A 61 -8.54 0.99 -8.87
C ASN A 61 -7.57 1.66 -9.86
N ALA A 62 -6.27 1.72 -9.56
CA ALA A 62 -5.26 2.28 -10.45
C ALA A 62 -5.22 1.57 -11.81
N ILE A 63 -5.27 0.24 -11.82
CA ILE A 63 -5.31 -0.56 -13.06
C ILE A 63 -6.59 -0.26 -13.85
N ARG A 64 -7.75 -0.26 -13.17
CA ARG A 64 -9.06 0.01 -13.81
C ARG A 64 -9.14 1.41 -14.39
N ILE A 65 -8.66 2.42 -13.67
CA ILE A 65 -8.62 3.81 -14.12
C ILE A 65 -7.67 3.96 -15.31
N THR A 66 -6.50 3.34 -15.26
CA THR A 66 -5.54 3.34 -16.39
C THR A 66 -6.16 2.73 -17.64
N TYR A 67 -6.86 1.61 -17.50
CA TYR A 67 -7.58 0.98 -18.62
C TYR A 67 -8.74 1.86 -19.13
N ALA A 68 -9.51 2.47 -18.23
CA ALA A 68 -10.58 3.39 -18.61
C ALA A 68 -10.04 4.61 -19.36
N ALA A 69 -8.90 5.19 -18.93
CA ALA A 69 -8.24 6.28 -19.62
C ALA A 69 -7.77 5.88 -21.03
N TYR A 70 -7.23 4.67 -21.19
CA TYR A 70 -6.90 4.12 -22.50
C TYR A 70 -8.15 4.01 -23.39
N LYS A 71 -9.24 3.41 -22.87
CA LYS A 71 -10.49 3.22 -23.61
C LYS A 71 -11.13 4.53 -24.05
N ASN A 72 -10.95 5.61 -23.28
CA ASN A 72 -11.46 6.94 -23.58
C ASN A 72 -10.46 7.81 -24.37
N GLY A 73 -9.30 7.29 -24.79
CA GLY A 73 -8.29 8.04 -25.54
C GLY A 73 -7.55 9.12 -24.73
N GLN A 74 -7.70 9.12 -23.40
CA GLN A 74 -7.15 10.13 -22.50
C GLN A 74 -5.76 9.76 -21.95
N ILE A 75 -5.30 8.52 -22.14
CA ILE A 75 -4.06 8.03 -21.53
C ILE A 75 -2.82 8.87 -21.89
N GLY A 76 -2.73 9.38 -23.13
CA GLY A 76 -1.62 10.24 -23.54
C GLY A 76 -1.62 11.59 -22.83
N LEU A 77 -2.80 12.20 -22.67
CA LEU A 77 -2.98 13.45 -21.93
C LEU A 77 -2.55 13.28 -20.46
N LEU A 78 -3.05 12.24 -19.80
CA LEU A 78 -2.74 11.97 -18.40
C LEU A 78 -1.25 11.66 -18.18
N ASN A 79 -0.64 10.86 -19.08
CA ASN A 79 0.80 10.57 -19.00
C ASN A 79 1.66 11.84 -19.18
N ASN A 80 1.26 12.76 -20.07
CA ASN A 80 1.96 14.03 -20.22
C ASN A 80 1.80 14.91 -18.98
N TRP A 81 0.61 14.92 -18.37
CA TRP A 81 0.36 15.63 -17.13
C TRP A 81 1.25 15.11 -15.99
N LEU A 82 1.36 13.78 -15.83
CA LEU A 82 2.25 13.15 -14.85
C LEU A 82 3.71 13.61 -15.03
N LYS A 83 4.22 13.56 -16.26
CA LYS A 83 5.60 14.00 -16.58
C LYS A 83 5.85 15.47 -16.24
N GLN A 84 4.89 16.35 -16.51
CA GLN A 84 5.02 17.79 -16.23
C GLN A 84 5.05 18.08 -14.73
N HIS A 85 4.34 17.28 -13.93
CA HIS A 85 4.24 17.46 -12.48
C HIS A 85 5.23 16.59 -11.70
N LYS A 86 6.03 15.76 -12.39
CA LYS A 86 7.02 14.83 -11.81
C LYS A 86 6.36 13.83 -10.84
N LEU A 87 5.28 13.23 -11.31
CA LEU A 87 4.47 12.22 -10.63
C LEU A 87 4.52 10.88 -11.38
#